data_AF-A0A1F4X4Z4-F1
#
_entry.id   AF-A0A1F4X4Z4-F1
#
_cell.length_a   1.000
_cell.length_b   1.000
_cell.length_c   1.000
_cell.angle_alpha   90.00
_cell.angle_beta   90.00
_cell.angle_gamma   90.00
#
_symmetry.space_group_name_H-M   'P 1'
#
loop_
_entity.id
_entity.type
_entity.pdbx_description
1 polymer ?
#
loop_
_entity_poly.entity_id
_entity_poly.type
_entity_poly.pdbx_seq_one_letter_code
_entity_poly.pdbx_strand_id
1 'polypeptide(L)'
;MKYIFEEIIQTDNIFLIIEEHFDDDTEKEYMKNVIRDTIHHKLMDMVLDELDEEKRVLFLAEADDESKHPNLLERLKEWVDRFEDKIHSRAREAESEMINLIRVE
;
A
#
# COMPACT_ATOMS: atom_id res chain seq x y z
N MET A 1 2.35 6.55 11.70
CA MET A 1 3.17 5.44 11.18
C MET A 1 3.20 5.65 9.69
N LYS A 2 4.40 5.76 9.10
CA LYS A 2 4.55 6.03 7.67
C LYS A 2 4.61 4.71 6.93
N TYR A 3 3.78 4.53 5.91
CA TYR A 3 3.79 3.29 5.12
C TYR A 3 4.88 3.38 4.05
N ILE A 4 5.61 2.27 3.82
CA ILE A 4 6.76 2.22 2.89
C ILE A 4 6.41 2.78 1.51
N PHE A 5 5.22 2.44 0.98
CA PHE A 5 4.82 2.79 -0.37
C PHE A 5 3.97 4.06 -0.48
N GLU A 6 3.76 4.78 0.64
CA GLU A 6 2.89 5.96 0.71
C GLU A 6 3.33 7.09 -0.23
N GLU A 7 4.64 7.18 -0.53
CA GLU A 7 5.18 8.17 -1.47
C GLU A 7 4.91 7.83 -2.95
N ILE A 8 4.54 6.58 -3.24
CA ILE A 8 4.29 6.10 -4.60
C ILE A 8 2.79 6.04 -4.88
N ILE A 9 1.98 5.66 -3.88
CA ILE A 9 0.55 5.45 -4.07
C ILE A 9 -0.27 6.72 -3.80
N GLN A 10 -1.30 6.93 -4.62
CA GLN A 10 -2.32 7.95 -4.38
C GLN A 10 -3.60 7.25 -3.92
N THR A 11 -4.14 7.66 -2.77
CA THR A 11 -5.36 7.08 -2.16
C THR A 11 -6.52 8.09 -2.07
N ASP A 12 -6.38 9.24 -2.74
CA ASP A 12 -7.33 10.35 -2.62
C ASP A 12 -8.73 10.00 -3.13
N ASN A 13 -8.83 9.18 -4.19
CA ASN A 13 -10.12 8.83 -4.77
C ASN A 13 -10.96 7.97 -3.81
N ILE A 14 -10.35 6.94 -3.21
CA ILE A 14 -11.07 6.12 -2.23
C ILE A 14 -11.38 6.90 -0.95
N PHE A 15 -10.53 7.83 -0.52
CA PHE A 15 -10.85 8.68 0.62
C PHE A 15 -12.01 9.63 0.34
N LEU A 16 -12.13 10.16 -0.88
CA LEU A 16 -13.30 10.94 -1.28
C LEU A 16 -14.59 10.09 -1.19
N ILE A 17 -14.54 8.83 -1.63
CA ILE A 17 -15.70 7.92 -1.54
C ILE A 17 -16.09 7.65 -0.09
N ILE A 18 -15.11 7.50 0.82
CA ILE A 18 -15.38 7.36 2.26
C ILE A 18 -16.06 8.62 2.80
N GLU A 19 -15.58 9.81 2.43
CA GLU A 19 -16.18 11.08 2.85
C GLU A 19 -17.63 11.25 2.39
N GLU A 20 -17.97 10.70 1.22
CA GLU A 20 -19.33 10.73 0.66
C GLU A 20 -20.26 9.66 1.25
N HIS A 21 -19.72 8.53 1.72
CA HIS A 21 -20.51 7.37 2.11
C HIS A 21 -20.77 7.26 3.61
N PHE A 22 -19.87 7.80 4.43
CA PHE A 22 -19.99 7.77 5.89
C PHE A 22 -20.27 9.18 6.43
N ASP A 23 -21.19 9.30 7.40
CA ASP A 23 -21.49 10.59 8.04
C ASP A 23 -20.64 10.84 9.29
N ASP A 24 -20.20 9.77 9.98
CA ASP A 24 -19.44 9.85 11.22
C ASP A 24 -17.93 9.94 10.98
N ASP A 25 -17.29 10.95 11.55
CA ASP A 25 -15.86 11.19 11.38
C ASP A 25 -14.98 10.07 11.98
N THR A 26 -15.46 9.38 13.03
CA THR A 26 -14.72 8.26 13.62
C THR A 26 -14.73 7.06 12.68
N GLU A 27 -15.89 6.77 12.09
CA GLU A 27 -16.07 5.70 11.11
C GLU A 27 -15.26 5.98 9.82
N LYS A 28 -15.27 7.22 9.34
CA LYS A 28 -14.42 7.66 8.21
C LYS A 28 -12.94 7.41 8.48
N GLU A 29 -12.44 7.86 9.63
CA GLU A 29 -11.02 7.70 9.97
C GLU A 29 -10.66 6.22 10.16
N TYR A 30 -11.55 5.44 10.78
CA TYR A 30 -11.38 4.00 10.88
C TYR A 30 -11.28 3.36 9.49
N MET A 31 -12.20 3.68 8.58
CA MET A 31 -12.23 3.11 7.23
C MET A 31 -11.00 3.51 6.41
N LYS A 32 -10.55 4.77 6.51
CA LYS A 32 -9.30 5.23 5.88
C LYS A 32 -8.10 4.43 6.34
N ASN A 33 -8.01 4.14 7.64
CA ASN A 33 -6.91 3.36 8.20
C ASN A 33 -6.97 1.90 7.74
N VAL A 34 -8.15 1.26 7.75
CA VAL A 34 -8.33 -0.10 7.22
C VAL A 34 -7.90 -0.20 5.75
N ILE A 35 -8.23 0.81 4.95
CA ILE A 35 -7.86 0.86 3.54
C ILE A 35 -6.36 1.03 3.36
N ARG A 36 -5.74 1.96 4.09
CA ARG A 36 -4.27 2.13 4.06
C ARG A 36 -3.55 0.85 4.43
N ASP A 37 -3.96 0.20 5.51
CA ASP A 37 -3.38 -1.07 5.97
C ASP A 37 -3.55 -2.17 4.91
N THR A 38 -4.74 -2.27 4.32
CA THR A 38 -5.03 -3.31 3.33
C THR A 38 -4.21 -3.12 2.06
N ILE A 39 -4.13 -1.88 1.55
CA ILE A 39 -3.30 -1.55 0.39
C ILE A 39 -1.84 -1.83 0.71
N HIS A 40 -1.36 -1.38 1.87
CA HIS A 40 0.02 -1.61 2.28
C HIS A 40 0.37 -3.10 2.31
N HIS A 41 -0.43 -3.93 2.98
CA HIS A 41 -0.19 -5.38 3.04
C HIS A 41 -0.22 -6.03 1.66
N LYS A 42 -1.18 -5.68 0.79
CA LYS A 42 -1.22 -6.22 -0.58
C LYS A 42 0.03 -5.86 -1.40
N LEU A 43 0.60 -4.69 -1.17
CA LEU A 43 1.85 -4.27 -1.82
C LEU A 43 3.06 -4.98 -1.21
N MET A 44 3.09 -5.17 0.11
CA MET A 44 4.11 -5.97 0.79
C MET A 44 4.13 -7.41 0.24
N ASP A 45 2.96 -8.04 0.12
CA ASP A 45 2.83 -9.39 -0.43
C ASP A 45 3.35 -9.46 -1.88
N MET A 46 2.97 -8.48 -2.71
CA MET A 46 3.45 -8.39 -4.09
C MET A 46 4.98 -8.26 -4.16
N VAL A 47 5.57 -7.42 -3.31
CA VAL A 47 7.03 -7.28 -3.24
C VAL A 47 7.67 -8.59 -2.81
N LEU A 48 7.16 -9.22 -1.76
CA LEU A 48 7.69 -10.49 -1.28
C LEU A 48 7.64 -11.57 -2.36
N ASP A 49 6.56 -11.65 -3.14
CA ASP A 49 6.42 -12.61 -4.23
C ASP A 49 7.50 -12.45 -5.32
N GLU A 50 7.94 -11.21 -5.57
CA GLU A 50 8.93 -10.86 -6.59
C GLU A 50 10.38 -11.05 -6.14
N LEU A 51 10.63 -10.98 -4.83
CA LEU A 51 11.97 -11.11 -4.27
C LEU A 51 12.38 -12.59 -4.15
N ASP A 52 13.67 -12.86 -4.37
CA ASP A 52 14.28 -14.14 -3.99
C ASP A 52 14.48 -14.22 -2.46
N GLU A 53 14.84 -15.41 -1.97
CA GLU A 53 14.94 -15.68 -0.52
C GLU A 53 15.92 -14.74 0.20
N GLU A 54 17.08 -14.45 -0.40
CA GLU A 54 18.08 -13.56 0.19
C GLU A 54 17.57 -12.12 0.27
N LYS A 55 16.97 -11.61 -0.80
CA LYS A 55 16.40 -10.27 -0.84
C LYS A 55 15.18 -10.12 0.07
N ARG A 56 14.34 -11.16 0.22
CA ARG A 56 13.21 -11.14 1.16
C ARG A 56 13.67 -10.94 2.59
N VAL A 57 14.71 -11.65 3.02
CA VAL A 57 15.26 -11.52 4.39
C VAL A 57 15.76 -10.09 4.61
N LEU A 58 16.50 -9.53 3.65
CA LEU A 58 16.98 -8.14 3.72
C LEU A 58 15.82 -7.14 3.75
N PHE A 59 14.83 -7.32 2.88
CA PHE A 59 13.66 -6.46 2.82
C PHE A 59 12.91 -6.44 4.15
N LEU A 60 12.61 -7.60 4.73
CA LEU A 60 11.91 -7.70 6.01
C LEU A 60 12.72 -7.09 7.17
N ALA A 61 14.05 -7.25 7.17
CA ALA A 61 14.92 -6.67 8.19
C ALA A 61 15.00 -5.13 8.14
N GLU A 62 14.63 -4.52 7.00
CA GLU A 62 14.68 -3.08 6.79
C GLU A 62 13.30 -2.42 6.76
N ALA A 63 12.25 -3.17 6.40
CA ALA A 63 10.87 -2.70 6.31
C ALA A 63 10.35 -2.12 7.63
N ASP A 64 10.76 -2.68 8.77
CA ASP A 64 10.35 -2.24 10.11
C ASP A 64 11.02 -0.91 10.54
N ASP A 65 12.04 -0.45 9.82
CA ASP A 65 12.79 0.77 10.16
C ASP A 65 12.47 1.91 9.18
N GLU A 66 11.59 2.83 9.59
CA GLU A 66 11.17 3.98 8.80
C GLU A 66 12.35 4.81 8.27
N SER A 67 13.47 4.86 8.99
CA SER A 67 14.66 5.61 8.56
C SER A 67 15.34 5.00 7.32
N LYS A 68 15.07 3.72 7.05
CA LYS A 68 15.61 2.98 5.89
C LYS A 68 14.69 2.98 4.69
N HIS A 69 13.42 3.39 4.83
CA HIS A 69 12.43 3.32 3.74
C HIS A 69 12.90 3.96 2.43
N PRO A 70 13.54 5.16 2.39
CA PRO A 70 14.02 5.73 1.14
C PRO A 70 15.05 4.85 0.42
N ASN A 71 16.00 4.29 1.18
CA ASN A 71 17.02 3.39 0.62
C ASN A 71 16.43 2.05 0.21
N LEU A 72 15.43 1.57 0.95
CA LEU A 72 14.70 0.34 0.64
C LEU A 72 13.94 0.47 -0.68
N LEU A 73 13.25 1.60 -0.90
CA LEU A 73 12.53 1.86 -2.15
C LEU A 73 13.46 1.89 -3.36
N GLU A 74 14.62 2.54 -3.25
CA GLU A 74 15.61 2.55 -4.33
C GLU A 74 16.14 1.14 -4.65
N ARG A 75 16.42 0.33 -3.62
CA ARG A 75 16.79 -1.08 -3.83
C ARG A 75 15.69 -1.90 -4.47
N LEU A 76 14.43 -1.68 -4.08
CA LEU A 76 13.31 -2.38 -4.69
C LEU A 76 13.15 -2.07 -6.18
N LYS A 77 13.42 -0.83 -6.60
CA LYS A 77 13.46 -0.44 -8.02
C LYS A 77 14.56 -1.19 -8.80
N GLU A 78 15.66 -1.53 -8.14
CA GLU A 78 16.74 -2.33 -8.74
C GLU A 78 16.42 -3.84 -8.75
N TRP A 79 15.75 -4.34 -7.70
CA TRP A 79 15.49 -5.77 -7.52
C TRP A 79 14.27 -6.25 -8.28
N VAL A 80 13.26 -5.41 -8.45
CA VAL A 80 11.98 -5.74 -9.07
C VAL A 80 11.86 -5.01 -10.40
N ASP A 81 11.80 -5.77 -11.49
CA ASP A 81 11.59 -5.19 -12.82
C ASP A 81 10.24 -4.46 -12.88
N ARG A 82 10.26 -3.24 -13.43
CA ARG A 82 9.09 -2.33 -13.50
C ARG A 82 8.38 -2.16 -12.16
N PHE A 83 9.15 -2.03 -11.08
CA PHE A 83 8.63 -1.90 -9.72
C PHE A 83 7.49 -0.88 -9.58
N GLU A 84 7.67 0.36 -10.06
CA GLU A 84 6.64 1.40 -9.94
C GLU A 84 5.35 1.05 -10.69
N ASP A 85 5.44 0.49 -11.90
CA ASP A 85 4.28 0.03 -12.66
C ASP A 85 3.51 -1.06 -11.89
N LYS A 86 4.23 -2.02 -11.30
CA LYS A 86 3.65 -3.11 -10.51
C LYS A 86 2.98 -2.58 -9.24
N ILE A 87 3.64 -1.66 -8.52
CA ILE A 87 3.08 -1.01 -7.33
C ILE A 87 1.80 -0.25 -7.70
N HIS A 88 1.83 0.57 -8.75
CA HIS A 88 0.65 1.31 -9.19
C HIS A 88 -0.50 0.40 -9.63
N SER A 89 -0.20 -0.67 -10.39
CA SER A 89 -1.22 -1.63 -10.82
C SER A 89 -1.86 -2.31 -9.61
N ARG A 90 -1.05 -2.84 -8.70
CA ARG A 90 -1.55 -3.56 -7.52
C ARG A 90 -2.29 -2.63 -6.55
N ALA A 91 -1.83 -1.38 -6.40
CA ALA A 91 -2.51 -0.37 -5.58
C ALA A 91 -3.89 -0.03 -6.16
N ARG A 92 -4.01 0.14 -7.49
CA ARG A 92 -5.30 0.40 -8.16
C ARG A 92 -6.26 -0.79 -8.07
N GLU A 93 -5.74 -2.01 -8.18
CA GLU A 93 -6.53 -3.23 -7.98
C GLU A 93 -7.08 -3.27 -6.55
N ALA A 94 -6.22 -3.06 -5.55
CA ALA A 94 -6.62 -2.99 -4.15
C ALA A 94 -7.63 -1.88 -3.90
N GLU A 95 -7.40 -0.68 -4.44
CA GLU A 95 -8.32 0.46 -4.34
C GLU A 95 -9.69 0.11 -4.94
N SER A 96 -9.72 -0.50 -6.13
CA SER A 96 -10.96 -0.89 -6.80
C SER A 96 -11.74 -1.96 -6.01
N GLU A 97 -11.04 -2.94 -5.43
CA GLU A 97 -11.64 -3.94 -4.55
C GLU A 97 -12.28 -3.28 -3.33
N MET A 98 -11.58 -2.36 -2.67
CA MET A 98 -12.09 -1.66 -1.48
C MET A 98 -13.27 -0.73 -1.82
N ILE A 99 -13.23 -0.02 -2.95
CA ILE A 99 -14.36 0.79 -3.43
C ILE A 99 -15.60 -0.09 -3.66
N ASN A 100 -15.42 -1.27 -4.25
CA ASN A 100 -16.53 -2.20 -4.47
C ASN A 100 -17.10 -2.71 -3.15
N LEU A 101 -16.28 -2.95 -2.14
CA LEU A 101 -16.75 -3.33 -0.81
C LEU A 101 -17.59 -2.22 -0.17
N ILE A 102 -17.11 -0.97 -0.20
CA ILE A 102 -17.85 0.18 0.36
C ILE A 102 -19.20 0.39 -0.35
N ARG A 103 -19.26 0.24 -1.68
CA ARG A 103 -20.49 0.51 -2.45
C ARG A 103 -21.55 -0.58 -2.39
N VAL A 104 -21.21 -1.76 -1.88
CA VAL A 104 -22.12 -2.91 -1.81
C VAL A 104 -22.81 -3.01 -0.44
N GLU A 105 -22.31 -2.28 0.58
CA GLU A 105 -23.00 -2.02 1.84
C GLU A 105 -24.04 -0.89 1.71
#